data_AF-A0A8J8DGS6-F1
#
_entry.id   AF-A0A8J8DGS6-F1
#
_cell.length_a   1.000
_cell.length_b   1.000
_cell.length_c   1.000
_cell.angle_alpha   90.00
_cell.angle_beta   90.00
_cell.angle_gamma   90.00
#
_symmetry.space_group_name_H-M   'P 1'
#
loop_
_entity.id
_entity.type
_entity.pdbx_description
1 polymer ?
#
loop_
_entity_poly.entity_id
_entity_poly.type
_entity_poly.pdbx_seq_one_letter_code
_entity_poly.pdbx_strand_id
1 'polypeptide(L)'
;MRKLGIIAVVFILLGATVPGASAGDLLNYIWDTRTYQHPYPTDVQPGDLVYGHSPDLFNAIIPGYWIHVAIVAWYNESINDWMVIEAKIGKGIIISPLSEFLSRYDVVALQRVMVDDATKQRAIQFAYQQLGKPYNYNYLGKPKVYDDEYYCSQLVWAAYLVASNFQVNLDENDGAWSWKYFYSVAPQEVYDDPMTYTIYKHEA
;
A
#
# COMPACT_ATOMS: atom_id res chain seq x y z
N MET A 1 20.50 10.21 15.66
CA MET A 1 20.41 8.90 16.35
C MET A 1 19.19 8.08 15.93
N ARG A 2 17.95 8.62 15.88
CA ARG A 2 16.75 7.88 15.41
C ARG A 2 16.80 7.37 13.95
N LYS A 3 17.39 8.16 13.03
CA LYS A 3 17.46 7.84 11.59
C LYS A 3 18.36 6.63 11.26
N LEU A 4 19.52 6.52 11.92
CA LEU A 4 20.44 5.39 11.80
C LEU A 4 19.85 4.10 12.40
N GLY A 5 19.04 4.22 13.46
CA GLY A 5 18.37 3.07 14.09
C GLY A 5 17.32 2.42 13.21
N ILE A 6 16.52 3.20 12.48
CA ILE A 6 15.51 2.65 11.55
C ILE A 6 16.18 1.92 10.38
N ILE A 7 17.24 2.51 9.81
CA ILE A 7 18.03 1.89 8.75
C ILE A 7 18.63 0.59 9.25
N ALA A 8 19.27 0.57 10.43
CA ALA A 8 19.85 -0.64 11.01
C ALA A 8 18.80 -1.72 11.31
N VAL A 9 17.60 -1.38 11.80
CA VAL A 9 16.53 -2.36 12.06
C VAL A 9 15.96 -2.94 10.76
N VAL A 10 15.71 -2.10 9.76
CA VAL A 10 15.31 -2.54 8.42
C VAL A 10 16.40 -3.42 7.80
N PHE A 11 17.68 -3.07 7.95
CA PHE A 11 18.81 -3.89 7.50
C PHE A 11 19.03 -5.17 8.30
N ILE A 12 18.73 -5.21 9.59
CA ILE A 12 18.87 -6.42 10.41
C ILE A 12 17.70 -7.38 10.13
N LEU A 13 16.51 -6.85 9.90
CA LEU A 13 15.32 -7.62 9.54
C LEU A 13 15.35 -8.11 8.08
N LEU A 14 15.91 -7.32 7.14
CA LEU A 14 16.02 -7.66 5.71
C LEU A 14 17.36 -8.27 5.31
N GLY A 15 18.44 -7.94 6.01
CA GLY A 15 19.81 -8.37 5.69
C GLY A 15 20.11 -9.82 6.07
N ALA A 16 19.22 -10.48 6.82
CA ALA A 16 19.32 -11.91 7.07
C ALA A 16 18.78 -12.77 5.90
N THR A 17 18.06 -12.19 4.93
CA THR A 17 17.31 -12.96 3.92
C THR A 17 17.45 -12.49 2.47
N VAL A 18 18.07 -11.34 2.18
CA VAL A 18 18.10 -10.79 0.82
C VAL A 18 19.53 -10.59 0.28
N PRO A 19 20.04 -11.49 -0.59
CA PRO A 19 21.24 -11.22 -1.37
C PRO A 19 20.90 -10.13 -2.41
N GLY A 20 21.61 -8.99 -2.39
CA GLY A 20 21.53 -7.96 -3.44
C GLY A 20 20.86 -6.63 -3.06
N ALA A 21 20.45 -6.47 -1.81
CA ALA A 21 19.92 -5.21 -1.29
C ALA A 21 21.00 -4.10 -1.25
N SER A 22 20.87 -3.05 -2.08
CA SER A 22 21.72 -1.86 -1.93
C SER A 22 21.16 -0.92 -0.86
N ALA A 23 22.02 -0.38 -0.01
CA ALA A 23 21.61 0.65 0.96
C ALA A 23 21.11 1.92 0.31
N GLY A 24 21.50 2.21 -0.93
CA GLY A 24 21.00 3.35 -1.68
C GLY A 24 19.50 3.26 -1.92
N ASP A 25 18.97 2.09 -2.27
CA ASP A 25 17.55 1.96 -2.65
C ASP A 25 16.61 2.03 -1.45
N LEU A 26 17.00 1.44 -0.32
CA LEU A 26 16.28 1.59 0.95
C LEU A 26 16.25 3.04 1.40
N LEU A 27 17.38 3.74 1.31
CA LEU A 27 17.46 5.16 1.62
C LEU A 27 16.54 5.93 0.68
N ASN A 28 16.61 5.69 -0.63
CA ASN A 28 15.84 6.45 -1.59
C ASN A 28 14.33 6.35 -1.37
N TYR A 29 13.82 5.17 -0.99
CA TYR A 29 12.42 4.93 -0.65
C TYR A 29 11.99 5.55 0.70
N ILE A 30 12.81 5.39 1.73
CA ILE A 30 12.53 5.96 3.06
C ILE A 30 12.52 7.50 2.98
N TRP A 31 13.41 8.06 2.17
CA TRP A 31 13.64 9.51 2.05
C TRP A 31 12.96 10.17 0.85
N ASP A 32 12.14 9.45 0.07
CA ASP A 32 11.35 10.01 -1.04
C ASP A 32 12.22 10.77 -2.08
N THR A 33 13.35 10.18 -2.50
CA THR A 33 14.32 10.88 -3.37
C THR A 33 14.13 10.61 -4.87
N ARG A 34 13.29 9.64 -5.25
CA ARG A 34 12.91 9.38 -6.65
C ARG A 34 11.68 10.21 -7.00
N THR A 35 11.67 10.78 -8.20
CA THR A 35 10.58 11.64 -8.70
C THR A 35 10.21 11.26 -10.14
N TYR A 36 9.66 10.07 -10.31
CA TYR A 36 9.06 9.65 -11.58
C TYR A 36 7.92 10.60 -11.96
N GLN A 37 7.70 10.77 -13.26
CA GLN A 37 6.67 11.66 -13.79
C GLN A 37 5.60 10.83 -14.49
N HIS A 38 4.36 10.99 -14.04
CA HIS A 38 3.19 10.34 -14.62
C HIS A 38 2.17 11.41 -15.01
N PRO A 39 1.43 11.21 -16.12
CA PRO A 39 0.18 11.92 -16.32
C PRO A 39 -0.70 11.79 -15.08
N TYR A 40 -1.33 12.88 -14.66
CA TYR A 40 -2.20 12.83 -13.49
C TYR A 40 -3.53 12.15 -13.87
N PRO A 41 -4.03 11.16 -13.11
CA PRO A 41 -5.27 10.46 -13.42
C PRO A 41 -6.49 11.39 -13.31
N THR A 42 -7.45 11.27 -14.25
CA THR A 42 -8.57 12.23 -14.38
C THR A 42 -9.93 11.75 -13.85
N ASP A 43 -10.16 10.44 -13.69
CA ASP A 43 -11.40 9.86 -13.12
C ASP A 43 -11.17 9.28 -11.72
N VAL A 44 -10.40 9.98 -10.89
CA VAL A 44 -10.13 9.54 -9.52
C VAL A 44 -11.36 9.79 -8.64
N GLN A 45 -11.68 8.83 -7.78
CA GLN A 45 -12.78 8.89 -6.82
C GLN A 45 -12.35 8.43 -5.42
N PRO A 46 -13.03 8.90 -4.35
CA PRO A 46 -12.87 8.34 -3.02
C PRO A 46 -13.09 6.83 -2.99
N GLY A 47 -12.16 6.09 -2.39
CA GLY A 47 -12.15 4.63 -2.32
C GLY A 47 -11.44 3.96 -3.50
N ASP A 48 -10.92 4.71 -4.47
CA ASP A 48 -10.02 4.09 -5.43
C ASP A 48 -8.73 3.63 -4.73
N LEU A 49 -8.14 2.56 -5.23
CA LEU A 49 -6.88 2.00 -4.74
C LEU A 49 -5.77 2.42 -5.68
N VAL A 50 -4.70 3.01 -5.16
CA VAL A 50 -3.51 3.37 -5.93
C VAL A 50 -2.39 2.39 -5.62
N TYR A 51 -1.74 1.91 -6.68
CA TYR A 51 -0.67 0.91 -6.62
C TYR A 51 0.63 1.49 -7.17
N GLY A 52 1.73 1.04 -6.57
CA GLY A 52 3.08 1.41 -6.98
C GLY A 52 3.95 0.19 -7.22
N HIS A 53 4.72 0.22 -8.30
CA HIS A 53 5.80 -0.69 -8.63
C HIS A 53 7.13 0.08 -8.72
N SER A 54 8.21 -0.57 -8.36
CA SER A 54 9.57 -0.12 -8.67
C SER A 54 10.40 -1.38 -8.89
N PRO A 55 11.43 -1.37 -9.76
CA PRO A 55 12.27 -2.54 -9.97
C PRO A 55 13.12 -2.87 -8.72
N ASP A 56 13.13 -1.98 -7.73
CA ASP A 56 13.99 -2.07 -6.56
C ASP A 56 13.58 -3.16 -5.55
N LEU A 57 14.47 -3.32 -4.58
CA LEU A 57 14.47 -4.14 -3.37
C LEU A 57 13.15 -4.79 -2.89
N PHE A 58 12.02 -4.09 -2.95
CA PHE A 58 10.76 -4.61 -2.43
C PHE A 58 10.21 -5.79 -3.24
N ASN A 59 10.61 -5.96 -4.51
CA ASN A 59 10.31 -7.18 -5.28
C ASN A 59 10.88 -8.46 -4.63
N ALA A 60 11.90 -8.34 -3.76
CA ALA A 60 12.49 -9.49 -3.07
C ALA A 60 11.77 -9.87 -1.75
N ILE A 61 10.89 -9.01 -1.23
CA ILE A 61 10.27 -9.17 0.10
C ILE A 61 8.74 -9.18 0.03
N ILE A 62 8.16 -8.39 -0.88
CA ILE A 62 6.72 -8.34 -1.15
C ILE A 62 6.51 -9.15 -2.43
N PRO A 63 5.94 -10.35 -2.34
CA PRO A 63 5.76 -11.18 -3.53
C PRO A 63 4.68 -10.58 -4.42
N GLY A 64 4.96 -10.49 -5.72
CA GLY A 64 4.05 -9.87 -6.69
C GLY A 64 4.74 -8.82 -7.54
N TYR A 65 4.01 -8.26 -8.50
CA TYR A 65 4.49 -7.12 -9.28
C TYR A 65 4.27 -5.81 -8.52
N TRP A 66 3.10 -5.63 -7.90
CA TRP A 66 2.81 -4.46 -7.09
C TRP A 66 3.45 -4.56 -5.70
N ILE A 67 4.25 -3.54 -5.34
CA ILE A 67 4.99 -3.50 -4.07
C ILE A 67 4.34 -2.60 -3.03
N HIS A 68 3.35 -1.80 -3.43
CA HIS A 68 2.67 -0.89 -2.52
C HIS A 68 1.24 -0.61 -2.98
N VAL A 69 0.34 -0.40 -2.01
CA VAL A 69 -1.04 -0.01 -2.26
C VAL A 69 -1.53 0.96 -1.19
N ALA A 70 -2.37 1.91 -1.57
CA ALA A 70 -3.01 2.89 -0.68
C ALA A 70 -4.46 3.16 -1.12
N ILE A 71 -5.25 3.74 -0.21
CA ILE A 71 -6.65 4.13 -0.50
C ILE A 71 -6.75 5.63 -0.75
N VAL A 72 -7.35 6.03 -1.87
CA VAL A 72 -7.71 7.42 -2.17
C VAL A 72 -8.84 7.84 -1.25
N ALA A 73 -8.68 8.96 -0.56
CA ALA A 73 -9.57 9.36 0.52
C ALA A 73 -10.45 10.58 0.17
N TRP A 74 -9.85 11.74 -0.09
CA TRP A 74 -10.58 12.96 -0.46
C TRP A 74 -9.75 13.85 -1.36
N TYR A 75 -10.40 14.78 -2.07
CA TYR A 75 -9.73 15.83 -2.82
C TYR A 75 -9.43 17.03 -1.92
N ASN A 76 -8.20 17.49 -1.91
CA ASN A 76 -7.78 18.67 -1.15
C ASN A 76 -7.62 19.87 -2.09
N GLU A 77 -8.62 20.76 -2.09
CA GLU A 77 -8.63 21.96 -2.92
C GLU A 77 -7.46 22.93 -2.63
N SER A 78 -6.93 22.93 -1.40
CA SER A 78 -5.85 23.86 -1.01
C SER A 78 -4.51 23.55 -1.69
N ILE A 79 -4.28 22.28 -2.04
CA ILE A 79 -3.08 21.84 -2.76
C ILE A 79 -3.40 21.31 -4.16
N ASN A 80 -4.68 21.34 -4.54
CA ASN A 80 -5.20 20.86 -5.82
C ASN A 80 -4.75 19.42 -6.14
N ASP A 81 -4.93 18.51 -5.16
CA ASP A 81 -4.49 17.11 -5.26
C ASP A 81 -5.44 16.18 -4.48
N TRP A 82 -5.54 14.93 -4.91
CA TRP A 82 -6.15 13.86 -4.12
C TRP A 82 -5.24 13.47 -2.95
N MET A 83 -5.84 13.11 -1.84
CA MET A 83 -5.15 12.58 -0.66
C MET A 83 -5.30 11.07 -0.60
N VAL A 84 -4.23 10.37 -0.22
CA VAL A 84 -4.23 8.92 -0.02
C VAL A 84 -3.88 8.60 1.43
N ILE A 85 -4.50 7.56 1.98
CA ILE A 85 -4.14 6.98 3.27
C ILE A 85 -3.33 5.71 3.00
N GLU A 86 -2.11 5.65 3.54
CA GLU A 86 -1.17 4.57 3.26
C GLU A 86 -0.46 4.10 4.52
N ALA A 87 -0.14 2.81 4.58
CA ALA A 87 0.81 2.28 5.55
C ALA A 87 2.21 2.32 4.94
N LYS A 88 3.05 3.27 5.34
CA LYS A 88 4.38 3.46 4.76
C LYS A 88 5.48 2.93 5.69
N ILE A 89 6.40 2.15 5.14
CA ILE A 89 7.59 1.66 5.86
C ILE A 89 8.33 2.84 6.50
N GLY A 90 8.68 2.70 7.78
CA GLY A 90 9.37 3.72 8.57
C GLY A 90 8.52 4.92 9.03
N LYS A 91 7.31 5.15 8.46
CA LYS A 91 6.40 6.24 8.87
C LYS A 91 5.11 5.74 9.54
N GLY A 92 4.69 4.50 9.29
CA GLY A 92 3.41 3.97 9.78
C GLY A 92 2.24 4.42 8.92
N ILE A 93 1.04 4.55 9.50
CA ILE A 93 -0.16 4.96 8.76
C ILE A 93 -0.21 6.47 8.67
N ILE A 94 -0.14 7.00 7.45
CA ILE A 94 -0.05 8.43 7.15
C ILE A 94 -1.01 8.83 6.04
N ILE A 95 -1.15 10.15 5.86
CA ILE A 95 -1.80 10.76 4.71
C ILE A 95 -0.70 11.38 3.82
N SER A 96 -0.78 11.12 2.52
CA SER A 96 0.12 11.71 1.52
C SER A 96 -0.69 12.28 0.34
N PRO A 97 -0.21 13.30 -0.38
CA PRO A 97 -0.77 13.66 -1.67
C PRO A 97 -0.64 12.52 -2.68
N LEU A 98 -1.60 12.36 -3.59
CA LEU A 98 -1.58 11.34 -4.63
C LEU A 98 -0.42 11.62 -5.60
N SER A 99 -0.14 12.87 -5.94
CA SER A 99 1.02 13.21 -6.78
C SER A 99 2.35 12.75 -6.15
N GLU A 100 2.50 12.91 -4.82
CA GLU A 100 3.66 12.41 -4.09
C GLU A 100 3.73 10.88 -4.19
N PHE A 101 2.60 10.19 -3.97
CA PHE A 101 2.55 8.73 -4.13
C PHE A 101 3.00 8.30 -5.52
N LEU A 102 2.43 8.87 -6.57
CA LEU A 102 2.72 8.52 -7.95
C LEU A 102 4.20 8.73 -8.28
N SER A 103 4.81 9.80 -7.78
CA SER A 103 6.21 10.12 -8.07
C SER A 103 7.25 9.12 -7.53
N ARG A 104 6.87 8.22 -6.62
CA ARG A 104 7.79 7.27 -5.97
C ARG A 104 8.05 6.00 -6.77
N TYR A 105 7.25 5.73 -7.79
CA TYR A 105 7.15 4.44 -8.47
C TYR A 105 7.36 4.59 -9.97
N ASP A 106 8.01 3.64 -10.63
CA ASP A 106 8.21 3.69 -12.09
C ASP A 106 6.95 3.26 -12.85
N VAL A 107 6.15 2.38 -12.25
CA VAL A 107 4.83 1.98 -12.74
C VAL A 107 3.78 2.19 -11.66
N VAL A 108 2.66 2.80 -12.05
CA VAL A 108 1.53 3.11 -11.19
C VAL A 108 0.24 2.60 -11.81
N ALA A 109 -0.72 2.25 -10.97
CA ALA A 109 -2.09 1.98 -11.40
C ALA A 109 -3.09 2.50 -10.37
N LEU A 110 -4.29 2.82 -10.84
CA LEU A 110 -5.45 2.98 -9.98
C LEU A 110 -6.48 1.93 -10.35
N GLN A 111 -7.08 1.33 -9.33
CA GLN A 111 -8.24 0.46 -9.47
C GLN A 111 -9.41 0.98 -8.64
N ARG A 112 -10.62 0.61 -9.04
CA ARG A 112 -11.84 0.87 -8.30
C ARG A 112 -12.47 -0.42 -7.83
N VAL A 113 -12.86 -0.45 -6.55
CA VAL A 113 -13.60 -1.59 -5.97
C VAL A 113 -15.08 -1.48 -6.35
N MET A 114 -15.68 -2.58 -6.83
CA MET A 114 -17.08 -2.70 -7.29
C MET A 114 -18.06 -2.77 -6.12
N VAL A 115 -18.12 -1.70 -5.33
CA VAL A 115 -19.05 -1.51 -4.22
C VAL A 115 -19.75 -0.15 -4.32
N ASP A 116 -20.82 0.02 -3.55
CA ASP A 116 -21.47 1.32 -3.43
C ASP A 116 -20.58 2.38 -2.75
N ASP A 117 -20.92 3.65 -2.97
CA ASP A 117 -20.13 4.76 -2.42
C ASP A 117 -20.16 4.80 -0.90
N ALA A 118 -21.23 4.34 -0.25
CA ALA A 118 -21.31 4.25 1.20
C ALA A 118 -20.27 3.27 1.78
N THR A 119 -19.98 2.19 1.07
CA THR A 119 -18.93 1.21 1.41
C THR A 119 -17.55 1.80 1.21
N LYS A 120 -17.31 2.50 0.09
CA LYS A 120 -16.05 3.23 -0.14
C LYS A 120 -15.77 4.24 0.98
N GLN A 121 -16.77 5.04 1.37
CA GLN A 121 -16.63 6.01 2.45
C GLN A 121 -16.34 5.35 3.80
N ARG A 122 -16.97 4.21 4.11
CA ARG A 122 -16.67 3.44 5.33
C ARG A 122 -15.26 2.85 5.30
N ALA A 123 -14.77 2.41 4.15
CA ALA A 123 -13.40 1.93 4.01
C ALA A 123 -12.38 3.05 4.26
N ILE A 124 -12.62 4.23 3.68
CA ILE A 124 -11.83 5.44 3.95
C ILE A 124 -11.85 5.79 5.43
N GLN A 125 -13.04 5.77 6.07
CA GLN A 125 -13.18 6.06 7.49
C GLN A 125 -12.41 5.07 8.36
N PHE A 126 -12.47 3.77 8.04
CA PHE A 126 -11.69 2.75 8.73
C PHE A 126 -10.19 3.05 8.62
N ALA A 127 -9.68 3.30 7.40
CA ALA A 127 -8.26 3.59 7.19
C ALA A 127 -7.83 4.88 7.92
N TYR A 128 -8.68 5.91 7.91
CA TYR A 128 -8.45 7.17 8.61
C TYR A 128 -8.34 6.99 10.13
N GLN A 129 -9.14 6.09 10.72
CA GLN A 129 -9.06 5.76 12.14
C GLN A 129 -7.75 5.06 12.53
N GLN A 130 -6.97 4.55 11.57
CA GLN A 130 -5.69 3.90 11.83
C GLN A 130 -4.50 4.86 11.82
N LEU A 131 -4.72 6.15 11.52
CA LEU A 131 -3.64 7.13 11.42
C LEU A 131 -2.77 7.17 12.69
N GLY A 132 -1.46 7.19 12.48
CA GLY A 132 -0.46 7.20 13.54
C GLY A 132 -0.08 5.81 14.08
N LYS A 133 -0.79 4.74 13.70
CA LYS A 133 -0.35 3.36 14.00
C LYS A 133 0.98 3.04 13.28
N PRO A 134 1.84 2.21 13.88
CA PRO A 134 3.09 1.78 13.26
C PRO A 134 2.87 0.88 12.03
N TYR A 135 3.93 0.75 11.23
CA TYR A 135 3.97 -0.18 10.11
C TYR A 135 4.20 -1.60 10.61
N ASN A 136 3.40 -2.56 10.13
CA ASN A 136 3.55 -3.97 10.46
C ASN A 136 4.68 -4.60 9.63
N TYR A 137 5.79 -4.99 10.26
CA TYR A 137 6.90 -5.65 9.58
C TYR A 137 6.76 -7.18 9.51
N ASN A 138 5.75 -7.75 10.17
CA ASN A 138 5.49 -9.18 10.17
C ASN A 138 4.67 -9.60 8.94
N TYR A 139 5.30 -9.55 7.77
CA TYR A 139 4.67 -9.93 6.51
C TYR A 139 4.47 -11.45 6.36
N LEU A 140 5.15 -12.28 7.17
CA LEU A 140 5.00 -13.75 7.09
C LEU A 140 3.84 -14.28 7.94
N GLY A 141 3.33 -13.46 8.87
CA GLY A 141 2.26 -13.84 9.78
C GLY A 141 0.86 -13.65 9.18
N LYS A 142 -0.11 -14.38 9.75
CA LYS A 142 -1.52 -14.17 9.41
C LYS A 142 -1.95 -12.76 9.83
N PRO A 143 -2.43 -11.91 8.90
CA PRO A 143 -2.85 -10.57 9.22
C PRO A 143 -4.12 -10.59 10.06
N LYS A 144 -4.30 -9.54 10.86
CA LYS A 144 -5.53 -9.30 11.60
C LYS A 144 -6.29 -8.14 10.96
N VAL A 145 -7.61 -8.27 10.96
CA VAL A 145 -8.51 -7.21 10.50
C VAL A 145 -8.40 -5.98 11.40
N TYR A 146 -8.44 -6.20 12.71
CA TYR A 146 -8.20 -5.17 13.72
C TYR A 146 -6.85 -5.42 14.36
N ASP A 147 -5.86 -4.63 13.94
CA ASP A 147 -4.48 -4.76 14.39
C ASP A 147 -3.94 -3.45 14.97
N ASP A 148 -2.90 -3.55 15.78
CA ASP A 148 -2.21 -2.39 16.35
C ASP A 148 -1.19 -1.80 15.36
N GLU A 149 -0.89 -2.53 14.29
CA GLU A 149 0.02 -2.16 13.20
C GLU A 149 -0.51 -2.69 11.87
N TYR A 150 -0.28 -1.98 10.76
CA TYR A 150 -0.68 -2.44 9.43
C TYR A 150 0.47 -2.30 8.43
N TYR A 151 0.60 -3.27 7.52
CA TYR A 151 1.31 -3.06 6.26
C TYR A 151 0.33 -2.58 5.17
N CYS A 152 0.85 -2.19 4.01
CA CYS A 152 0.09 -1.46 2.99
C CYS A 152 -1.18 -2.18 2.53
N SER A 153 -1.05 -3.42 2.07
CA SER A 153 -2.19 -4.25 1.63
C SER A 153 -3.07 -4.72 2.78
N GLN A 154 -2.54 -4.98 3.99
CA GLN A 154 -3.35 -5.30 5.17
C GLN A 154 -4.34 -4.17 5.48
N LEU A 155 -3.88 -2.92 5.42
CA LEU A 155 -4.71 -1.76 5.71
C LEU A 155 -5.90 -1.67 4.74
N VAL A 156 -5.63 -1.83 3.44
CA VAL A 156 -6.64 -1.75 2.38
C VAL A 156 -7.63 -2.92 2.46
N TRP A 157 -7.11 -4.13 2.62
CA TRP A 157 -7.92 -5.33 2.80
C TRP A 157 -8.84 -5.22 4.02
N ALA A 158 -8.29 -4.87 5.19
CA ALA A 158 -9.07 -4.70 6.40
C ALA A 158 -10.13 -3.60 6.25
N ALA A 159 -9.79 -2.49 5.59
CA ALA A 159 -10.72 -1.39 5.34
C ALA A 159 -11.95 -1.86 4.54
N TYR A 160 -11.74 -2.54 3.41
CA TYR A 160 -12.85 -3.02 2.56
C TYR A 160 -13.59 -4.19 3.18
N LEU A 161 -12.91 -5.08 3.90
CA LEU A 161 -13.55 -6.19 4.59
C LEU A 161 -14.47 -5.66 5.69
N VAL A 162 -14.02 -4.74 6.55
CA VAL A 162 -14.87 -4.14 7.59
C VAL A 162 -15.98 -3.29 6.98
N ALA A 163 -15.65 -2.46 6.00
CA ALA A 163 -16.63 -1.58 5.35
C ALA A 163 -17.72 -2.35 4.62
N SER A 164 -17.46 -3.54 4.10
CA SER A 164 -18.47 -4.37 3.44
C SER A 164 -19.23 -5.29 4.38
N ASN A 165 -19.08 -5.13 5.71
CA ASN A 165 -19.58 -6.10 6.69
C ASN A 165 -19.09 -7.53 6.41
N PHE A 166 -17.80 -7.67 6.11
CA PHE A 166 -17.09 -8.91 5.81
C PHE A 166 -17.58 -9.64 4.55
N GLN A 167 -18.04 -8.90 3.53
CA GLN A 167 -18.50 -9.46 2.26
C GLN A 167 -17.50 -9.32 1.10
N VAL A 168 -16.71 -8.26 1.11
CA VAL A 168 -15.67 -7.98 0.11
C VAL A 168 -14.32 -8.31 0.73
N ASN A 169 -13.81 -9.49 0.38
CA ASN A 169 -12.54 -10.00 0.85
C ASN A 169 -11.51 -9.91 -0.28
N LEU A 170 -10.66 -8.87 -0.25
CA LEU A 170 -9.62 -8.62 -1.26
C LEU A 170 -8.35 -9.48 -1.05
N ASP A 171 -8.52 -10.64 -0.41
CA ASP A 171 -7.49 -11.64 -0.13
C ASP A 171 -7.96 -12.96 -0.74
N GLU A 172 -7.40 -13.32 -1.89
CA GLU A 172 -7.77 -14.51 -2.65
C GLU A 172 -7.57 -15.80 -1.84
N ASN A 173 -6.59 -15.82 -0.93
CA ASN A 173 -6.28 -16.98 -0.10
C ASN A 173 -7.05 -17.00 1.23
N ASP A 174 -7.86 -15.98 1.54
CA ASP A 174 -8.64 -15.86 2.79
C ASP A 174 -7.82 -16.15 4.07
N GLY A 175 -6.58 -15.65 4.10
CA GLY A 175 -5.63 -15.89 5.17
C GLY A 175 -5.20 -17.35 5.34
N ALA A 176 -5.37 -18.17 4.30
CA ALA A 176 -4.77 -19.49 4.16
C ALA A 176 -3.33 -19.38 3.63
N TRP A 177 -2.60 -20.50 3.70
CA TRP A 177 -1.22 -20.54 3.24
C TRP A 177 -1.13 -20.57 1.71
N SER A 178 -0.39 -19.62 1.15
CA SER A 178 0.10 -19.60 -0.23
C SER A 178 1.62 -19.80 -0.26
N TRP A 179 2.12 -20.63 -1.18
CA TRP A 179 3.57 -20.74 -1.40
C TRP A 179 4.18 -19.48 -2.00
N LYS A 180 3.35 -18.60 -2.59
CA LYS A 180 3.76 -17.33 -3.16
C LYS A 180 3.67 -16.19 -2.14
N TYR A 181 2.61 -16.15 -1.35
CA TYR A 181 2.29 -15.02 -0.46
C TYR A 181 2.29 -15.36 1.04
N PHE A 182 2.65 -16.60 1.41
CA PHE A 182 2.60 -17.09 2.79
C PHE A 182 1.19 -16.96 3.37
N TYR A 183 1.02 -16.42 4.58
CA TYR A 183 -0.29 -16.09 5.15
C TYR A 183 -0.68 -14.61 4.93
N SER A 184 0.11 -13.85 4.18
CA SER A 184 -0.08 -12.41 4.01
C SER A 184 -1.17 -12.09 2.99
N VAL A 185 -1.69 -10.87 3.05
CA VAL A 185 -2.41 -10.29 1.92
C VAL A 185 -1.41 -9.51 1.08
N ALA A 186 -1.10 -9.97 -0.11
CA ALA A 186 -0.20 -9.26 -1.01
C ALA A 186 -0.90 -8.12 -1.75
N PRO A 187 -0.22 -6.98 -2.04
CA PRO A 187 -0.79 -5.96 -2.91
C PRO A 187 -1.20 -6.53 -4.28
N GLN A 188 -0.49 -7.57 -4.74
CA GLN A 188 -0.85 -8.29 -5.95
C GLN A 188 -2.20 -9.01 -5.84
N GLU A 189 -2.51 -9.64 -4.70
CA GLU A 189 -3.81 -10.29 -4.49
C GLU A 189 -4.95 -9.26 -4.51
N VAL A 190 -4.74 -8.12 -3.86
CA VAL A 190 -5.69 -7.01 -3.88
C VAL A 190 -5.90 -6.47 -5.31
N TYR A 191 -4.84 -6.45 -6.13
CA TYR A 191 -4.90 -5.97 -7.52
C TYR A 191 -5.58 -6.97 -8.47
N ASP A 192 -5.38 -8.27 -8.24
CA ASP A 192 -5.93 -9.34 -9.08
C ASP A 192 -7.35 -9.72 -8.67
N ASP A 193 -7.84 -9.18 -7.55
CA ASP A 193 -9.17 -9.49 -7.01
C ASP A 193 -10.29 -9.13 -8.00
N PRO A 194 -11.26 -10.04 -8.25
CA PRO A 194 -12.32 -9.83 -9.23
C PRO A 194 -13.29 -8.72 -8.86
N MET A 195 -13.30 -8.22 -7.62
CA MET A 195 -14.07 -7.05 -7.20
C MET A 195 -13.40 -5.74 -7.57
N THR A 196 -12.23 -5.75 -8.17
CA THR A 196 -11.51 -4.55 -8.61
C THR A 196 -11.45 -4.45 -10.13
N TYR A 197 -11.38 -3.23 -10.65
CA TYR A 197 -11.07 -3.00 -12.07
C TYR A 197 -10.17 -1.78 -12.24
N THR A 198 -9.29 -1.86 -13.22
CA THR A 198 -8.31 -0.79 -13.50
C THR A 198 -8.96 0.39 -14.19
N ILE A 199 -8.74 1.59 -13.65
CA ILE A 199 -9.20 2.87 -14.22
C ILE A 199 -8.03 3.69 -14.80
N TYR A 200 -6.80 3.42 -14.36
CA TYR A 200 -5.60 4.10 -14.80
C TYR A 200 -4.39 3.18 -14.66
N LYS A 201 -3.45 3.25 -15.61
CA LYS A 201 -2.13 2.62 -15.52
C LYS A 201 -1.12 3.38 -16.36
N HIS A 202 0.08 3.60 -15.84
CA HIS A 202 1.17 4.26 -16.56
C HIS A 202 2.54 3.76 -16.08
N GLU A 203 3.49 3.72 -17.00
CA GLU A 203 4.92 3.42 -16.79
C GLU A 203 5.74 4.62 -17.29
N ALA A 204 6.62 5.16 -16.45
CA ALA A 204 7.36 6.40 -16.66
C ALA A 204 8.67 6.23 -17.46
#